data_AF-A0A845AV90-F1
#
_entry.id   AF-A0A845AV90-F1
#
_cell.length_a   1.000
_cell.length_b   1.000
_cell.length_c   1.000
_cell.angle_alpha   90.00
_cell.angle_beta   90.00
_cell.angle_gamma   90.00
#
_symmetry.space_group_name_H-M   'P 1'
#
loop_
_entity.id
_entity.type
_entity.pdbx_description
1 polymer ?
#
loop_
_entity_poly.entity_id
_entity_poly.type
_entity_poly.pdbx_seq_one_letter_code
_entity_poly.pdbx_strand_id
1 'polypeptide(L)'
;MNDMSPAIQPKSDQISADDLLAGPMTIRVASVEINPGTEQPVIISYDNDNGRPWKPCKSMSRVLVAAWGPDAKQYVGRSITLFRDPTVKWGGMEVGGIRVSHLSDIEKPMQLALTATRGKRAPYSVQPLKVQTQEPQEDKAAIAADKIIATIARAPDVEKLDAYVASKSDMLADLANDRPDLHAKYETALQARRLELSSDDDADPFADLGDGE
;
A
#
# COMPACT_ATOMS: atom_id res chain seq x y z
N MET A 1 12.86 3.88 29.35
CA MET A 1 13.36 3.86 27.97
C MET A 1 14.76 3.26 28.01
N ASN A 2 14.86 1.93 27.91
CA ASN A 2 16.12 1.16 27.98
C ASN A 2 16.27 0.35 26.68
N ASP A 3 16.44 1.05 25.57
CA ASP A 3 16.71 0.41 24.28
C ASP A 3 18.23 0.23 24.11
N MET A 4 18.69 -1.01 23.97
CA MET A 4 20.09 -1.33 23.75
C MET A 4 20.51 -1.28 22.27
N SER A 5 19.55 -1.09 21.35
CA SER A 5 19.82 -1.06 19.90
C SER A 5 20.91 -0.07 19.50
N PRO A 6 20.98 1.16 20.06
CA PRO A 6 22.07 2.09 19.76
C PRO A 6 23.45 1.62 20.26
N ALA A 7 23.52 0.84 21.34
CA ALA A 7 24.78 0.40 21.95
C ALA A 7 25.46 -0.74 21.17
N ILE A 8 24.68 -1.52 20.42
CA ILE A 8 25.18 -2.65 19.61
C ILE A 8 25.44 -2.28 18.16
N GLN A 9 25.19 -1.02 17.75
CA GLN A 9 25.46 -0.59 16.38
C GLN A 9 26.97 -0.61 16.10
N PRO A 10 27.41 -1.36 15.09
CA PRO A 10 28.82 -1.34 14.69
C PRO A 10 29.19 0.04 14.17
N LYS A 11 30.39 0.53 14.53
CA LYS A 11 31.00 1.71 13.90
C LYS A 11 31.41 1.35 12.47
N SER A 12 30.44 1.32 11.56
CA SER A 12 30.64 1.01 10.15
C SER A 12 30.23 2.20 9.30
N ASP A 13 30.99 2.43 8.23
CA ASP A 13 30.76 3.41 7.17
C ASP A 13 29.69 2.95 6.16
N GLN A 14 28.97 1.88 6.46
CA GLN A 14 27.91 1.31 5.64
C GLN A 14 26.86 0.57 6.48
N ILE A 15 25.69 0.33 5.90
CA ILE A 15 24.70 -0.58 6.47
C ILE A 15 25.25 -2.02 6.51
N SER A 16 25.01 -2.72 7.60
CA SER A 16 25.41 -4.11 7.84
C SER A 16 24.20 -5.03 7.77
N ALA A 17 24.43 -6.32 7.51
CA ALA A 17 23.36 -7.31 7.43
C ALA A 17 22.58 -7.45 8.75
N ASP A 18 23.24 -7.20 9.89
CA ASP A 18 22.64 -7.26 11.21
C ASP A 18 21.65 -6.10 11.47
N ASP A 19 21.80 -4.96 10.79
CA ASP A 19 20.81 -3.87 10.88
C ASP A 19 19.44 -4.31 10.32
N LEU A 20 19.40 -5.36 9.49
CA LEU A 20 18.19 -5.93 8.89
C LEU A 20 17.68 -7.19 9.63
N LEU A 21 18.16 -7.43 10.86
CA LEU A 21 17.68 -8.51 11.72
C LEU A 21 16.20 -8.37 12.08
N ALA A 22 15.74 -7.13 12.31
CA ALA A 22 14.35 -6.84 12.64
C ALA A 22 13.40 -7.08 11.45
N GLY A 23 13.93 -7.07 10.22
CA GLY A 23 13.19 -7.33 9.01
C GLY A 23 13.73 -6.58 7.80
N PRO A 24 13.08 -6.76 6.63
CA PRO A 24 13.43 -6.02 5.42
C PRO A 24 13.23 -4.51 5.58
N MET A 25 14.10 -3.73 4.96
CA MET A 25 14.06 -2.27 4.92
C MET A 25 13.91 -1.80 3.48
N THR A 26 12.93 -0.94 3.22
CA THR A 26 12.82 -0.25 1.92
C THR A 26 13.58 1.06 1.97
N ILE A 27 14.57 1.19 1.10
CA ILE A 27 15.38 2.40 0.92
C ILE A 27 14.96 3.11 -0.37
N ARG A 28 15.00 4.44 -0.38
CA ARG A 28 14.85 5.26 -1.60
C ARG A 28 16.20 5.86 -1.95
N VAL A 29 16.66 5.61 -3.17
CA VAL A 29 17.99 5.99 -3.64
C VAL A 29 18.08 7.50 -3.76
N ALA A 30 19.01 8.11 -3.02
CA ALA A 30 19.29 9.54 -3.04
C ALA A 30 20.43 9.88 -4.01
N SER A 31 21.49 9.07 -4.01
CA SER A 31 22.60 9.21 -4.95
C SER A 31 23.30 7.87 -5.17
N VAL A 32 24.04 7.77 -6.28
CA VAL A 32 24.89 6.61 -6.59
C VAL A 32 26.26 7.10 -7.00
N GLU A 33 27.29 6.61 -6.32
CA GLU A 33 28.69 6.85 -6.65
C GLU A 33 29.33 5.55 -7.16
N ILE A 34 30.13 5.67 -8.23
CA ILE A 34 30.84 4.54 -8.83
C ILE A 34 32.33 4.82 -8.79
N ASN A 35 33.07 3.97 -8.07
CA ASN A 35 34.52 4.02 -7.90
C ASN A 35 35.15 2.71 -8.44
N PRO A 36 35.33 2.59 -9.77
CA PRO A 36 35.84 1.36 -10.39
C PRO A 36 37.22 0.98 -9.84
N GLY A 37 37.50 -0.33 -9.78
CA GLY A 37 38.80 -0.83 -9.32
C GLY A 37 38.96 -0.94 -7.80
N THR A 38 37.98 -0.49 -7.03
CA THR A 38 37.89 -0.76 -5.58
C THR A 38 37.15 -2.08 -5.33
N GLU A 39 37.31 -2.65 -4.12
CA GLU A 39 36.61 -3.89 -3.73
C GLU A 39 35.08 -3.73 -3.76
N GLN A 40 34.60 -2.53 -3.43
CA GLN A 40 33.19 -2.17 -3.39
C GLN A 40 32.95 -0.93 -4.27
N PRO A 41 32.88 -1.13 -5.59
CA PRO A 41 32.92 -0.02 -6.55
C PRO A 41 31.62 0.75 -6.67
N VAL A 42 30.55 0.34 -6.00
CA VAL A 42 29.24 0.98 -6.07
C VAL A 42 28.82 1.36 -4.66
N ILE A 43 28.48 2.62 -4.46
CA ILE A 43 27.98 3.18 -3.20
C ILE A 43 26.62 3.80 -3.50
N ILE A 44 25.59 3.34 -2.80
CA ILE A 44 24.21 3.81 -2.94
C ILE A 44 23.82 4.48 -1.63
N SER A 45 23.77 5.80 -1.65
CA SER A 45 23.23 6.60 -0.56
C SER A 45 21.71 6.67 -0.70
N TYR A 46 21.02 6.69 0.43
CA TYR A 46 19.56 6.65 0.47
C TYR A 46 19.01 7.58 1.54
N ASP A 47 17.71 7.88 1.44
CA ASP A 47 17.07 8.78 2.40
C ASP A 47 17.24 8.28 3.84
N ASN A 48 17.75 9.14 4.71
CA ASN A 48 18.03 8.84 6.11
C ASN A 48 19.06 7.71 6.32
N ASP A 49 20.02 7.56 5.40
CA ASP A 49 21.13 6.61 5.57
C ASP A 49 22.07 6.94 6.74
N ASN A 50 21.97 8.15 7.30
CA ASN A 50 22.78 8.64 8.43
C ASN A 50 24.29 8.45 8.19
N GLY A 51 24.73 8.61 6.94
CA GLY A 51 26.14 8.43 6.54
C GLY A 51 26.57 6.96 6.45
N ARG A 52 25.62 6.02 6.45
CA ARG A 52 25.85 4.58 6.29
C ARG A 52 25.21 4.09 4.99
N PRO A 53 25.76 4.43 3.81
CA PRO A 53 25.22 4.02 2.53
C PRO A 53 25.23 2.49 2.37
N TRP A 54 24.47 2.00 1.40
CA TRP A 54 24.50 0.60 0.99
C TRP A 54 25.53 0.38 -0.13
N LYS A 55 26.45 -0.56 0.09
CA LYS A 55 27.45 -0.96 -0.91
C LYS A 55 27.10 -2.36 -1.44
N PRO A 56 26.40 -2.47 -2.58
CA PRO A 56 25.94 -3.76 -3.08
C PRO A 56 27.11 -4.69 -3.47
N CYS A 57 26.97 -5.98 -3.15
CA CYS A 57 27.87 -6.99 -3.70
C CYS A 57 27.66 -7.15 -5.22
N LYS A 58 28.67 -7.70 -5.92
CA LYS A 58 28.65 -7.86 -7.39
C LYS A 58 27.39 -8.54 -7.93
N SER A 59 26.83 -9.51 -7.21
CA SER A 59 25.58 -10.18 -7.62
C SER A 59 24.37 -9.25 -7.51
N MET A 60 24.30 -8.40 -6.48
CA MET A 60 23.23 -7.41 -6.35
C MET A 60 23.42 -6.25 -7.34
N SER A 61 24.65 -5.82 -7.64
CA SER A 61 24.88 -4.85 -8.72
C SER A 61 24.39 -5.37 -10.08
N ARG A 62 24.56 -6.67 -10.38
CA ARG A 62 24.00 -7.28 -11.60
C ARG A 62 22.48 -7.29 -11.63
N VAL A 63 21.84 -7.48 -10.48
CA VAL A 63 20.37 -7.38 -10.35
C VAL A 63 19.93 -5.96 -10.72
N LEU A 64 20.56 -4.93 -10.14
CA LEU A 64 20.22 -3.53 -10.43
C LEU A 64 20.43 -3.19 -11.91
N VAL A 65 21.56 -3.58 -12.50
CA VAL A 65 21.83 -3.33 -13.92
C VAL A 65 20.82 -4.02 -14.83
N ALA A 66 20.40 -5.25 -14.50
CA ALA A 66 19.39 -5.95 -15.28
C ALA A 66 17.98 -5.36 -15.11
N ALA A 67 17.68 -4.79 -13.95
CA ALA A 67 16.40 -4.17 -13.66
C ALA A 67 16.25 -2.79 -14.28
N TRP A 68 17.29 -1.97 -14.14
CA TRP A 68 17.24 -0.52 -14.31
C TRP A 68 18.17 0.01 -15.39
N GLY A 69 18.97 -0.88 -16.00
CA GLY A 69 19.98 -0.52 -16.98
C GLY A 69 21.33 -0.15 -16.33
N PRO A 70 22.39 0.01 -17.14
CA PRO A 70 23.75 0.28 -16.67
C PRO A 70 23.97 1.73 -16.20
N ASP A 71 23.06 2.65 -16.52
CA ASP A 71 23.18 4.07 -16.16
C ASP A 71 22.67 4.32 -14.74
N ALA A 72 23.60 4.43 -13.80
CA ALA A 72 23.30 4.63 -12.38
C ALA A 72 22.61 5.98 -12.08
N LYS A 73 22.66 6.97 -12.98
CA LYS A 73 21.94 8.24 -12.77
C LYS A 73 20.43 8.03 -12.73
N GLN A 74 19.93 7.01 -13.43
CA GLN A 74 18.50 6.67 -13.47
C GLN A 74 18.00 6.03 -12.18
N TYR A 75 18.89 5.69 -11.24
CA TYR A 75 18.51 4.96 -10.04
C TYR A 75 17.99 5.92 -8.97
N VAL A 76 18.36 7.21 -9.03
CA VAL A 76 17.91 8.23 -8.09
C VAL A 76 16.38 8.35 -8.10
N GLY A 77 15.78 8.37 -6.92
CA GLY A 77 14.33 8.38 -6.71
C GLY A 77 13.66 7.00 -6.74
N ARG A 78 14.35 5.97 -7.25
CA ARG A 78 13.86 4.58 -7.22
C ARG A 78 14.03 3.97 -5.83
N SER A 79 13.24 2.95 -5.54
CA SER A 79 13.18 2.29 -4.24
C SER A 79 13.61 0.82 -4.30
N ILE A 80 14.29 0.37 -3.25
CA ILE A 80 14.87 -0.97 -3.14
C ILE A 80 14.49 -1.54 -1.77
N THR A 81 13.92 -2.74 -1.73
CA THR A 81 13.74 -3.46 -0.45
C THR A 81 14.92 -4.39 -0.19
N LEU A 82 15.74 -3.98 0.77
CA LEU A 82 16.88 -4.73 1.30
C LEU A 82 16.41 -5.71 2.36
N PHE A 83 16.99 -6.90 2.39
CA PHE A 83 16.76 -7.88 3.45
C PHE A 83 18.04 -8.64 3.80
N ARG A 84 18.07 -9.23 5.00
CA ARG A 84 19.12 -10.15 5.43
C ARG A 84 18.88 -11.55 4.88
N ASP A 85 19.79 -12.04 4.05
CA ASP A 85 19.85 -13.43 3.63
C ASP A 85 20.87 -14.16 4.53
N PRO A 86 20.42 -15.05 5.44
CA PRO A 86 21.31 -15.74 6.37
C PRO A 86 22.21 -16.78 5.68
N THR A 87 21.87 -17.19 4.46
CA THR A 87 22.58 -18.27 3.74
C THR A 87 23.84 -17.80 3.02
N VAL A 88 24.10 -16.48 3.02
CA VAL A 88 25.29 -15.90 2.39
C VAL A 88 26.55 -16.34 3.15
N LYS A 89 27.48 -16.96 2.41
CA LYS A 89 28.73 -17.46 2.97
C LYS A 89 29.90 -16.52 2.75
N TRP A 90 30.72 -16.34 3.77
CA TRP A 90 32.02 -15.69 3.70
C TRP A 90 33.05 -16.55 4.44
N GLY A 91 34.21 -16.81 3.83
CA GLY A 91 35.22 -17.70 4.40
C GLY A 91 34.73 -19.15 4.66
N GLY A 92 33.67 -19.60 3.98
CA GLY A 92 33.07 -20.92 4.18
C GLY A 92 31.98 -20.98 5.27
N MET A 93 31.77 -19.92 6.04
CA MET A 93 30.74 -19.83 7.08
C MET A 93 29.55 -18.97 6.63
N GLU A 94 28.34 -19.35 7.05
CA GLU A 94 27.10 -18.59 6.83
C GLU A 94 27.04 -17.39 7.78
N VAL A 95 27.63 -16.27 7.35
CA VAL A 95 27.66 -15.02 8.12
C VAL A 95 26.44 -14.13 7.84
N GLY A 96 25.73 -14.41 6.75
CA GLY A 96 24.62 -13.61 6.27
C GLY A 96 25.06 -12.41 5.44
N GLY A 97 24.14 -11.86 4.66
CA GLY A 97 24.43 -10.74 3.76
C GLY A 97 23.20 -9.97 3.33
N ILE A 98 23.41 -8.75 2.86
CA ILE A 98 22.32 -7.89 2.36
C ILE A 98 21.99 -8.28 0.92
N ARG A 99 20.70 -8.51 0.67
CA ARG A 99 20.14 -8.89 -0.62
C ARG A 99 18.94 -8.01 -0.99
N VAL A 100 18.56 -8.01 -2.26
CA VAL A 100 17.43 -7.25 -2.81
C VAL A 100 16.24 -8.17 -3.03
N SER A 101 15.10 -7.90 -2.37
CA SER A 101 13.87 -8.68 -2.57
C SER A 101 12.92 -8.00 -3.57
N HIS A 102 12.82 -6.67 -3.49
CA HIS A 102 11.91 -5.88 -4.30
C HIS A 102 12.61 -4.64 -4.87
N LEU A 103 12.18 -4.22 -6.07
CA LEU A 103 12.63 -3.00 -6.73
C LEU A 103 11.42 -2.23 -7.27
N SER A 104 11.42 -0.90 -7.17
CA SER A 104 10.46 -0.09 -7.93
C SER A 104 10.84 -0.06 -9.42
N ASP A 105 9.94 0.48 -10.25
CA ASP A 105 10.21 0.72 -11.68
C ASP A 105 10.53 -0.57 -12.46
N ILE A 106 9.97 -1.69 -12.01
CA ILE A 106 9.92 -2.94 -12.76
C ILE A 106 8.46 -3.40 -12.84
N GLU A 107 7.99 -3.80 -14.02
CA GLU A 107 6.57 -4.13 -14.21
C GLU A 107 6.23 -5.55 -13.76
N LYS A 108 7.19 -6.47 -13.87
CA LYS A 108 6.99 -7.91 -13.65
C LYS A 108 8.11 -8.48 -12.80
N PRO A 109 7.84 -9.60 -12.10
CA PRO A 109 8.87 -10.33 -11.40
C PRO A 109 9.99 -10.73 -12.37
N MET A 110 11.24 -10.48 -11.97
CA MET A 110 12.41 -10.89 -12.74
C MET A 110 13.07 -12.10 -12.10
N GLN A 111 13.67 -12.95 -12.92
CA GLN A 111 14.51 -14.05 -12.48
C GLN A 111 15.88 -13.94 -13.14
N LEU A 112 16.93 -13.99 -12.32
CA LEU A 112 18.31 -13.91 -12.75
C LEU A 112 19.08 -15.12 -12.26
N ALA A 113 19.83 -15.77 -13.15
CA ALA A 113 20.77 -16.79 -12.74
C ALA A 113 22.01 -16.13 -12.11
N LEU A 114 22.07 -16.02 -10.78
CA LEU A 114 23.21 -15.46 -10.07
C LEU A 114 24.22 -16.54 -9.71
N THR A 115 25.50 -16.19 -9.64
CA THR A 115 26.54 -17.11 -9.16
C THR A 115 26.36 -17.34 -7.66
N ALA A 116 26.08 -18.59 -7.27
CA ALA A 116 25.98 -18.99 -5.86
C ALA A 116 27.36 -19.38 -5.31
N THR A 117 28.05 -20.27 -6.03
CA THR A 117 29.45 -20.66 -5.76
C THR A 117 30.23 -20.66 -7.06
N ARG A 118 31.57 -20.77 -7.00
CA ARG A 118 32.41 -20.89 -8.20
C ARG A 118 31.89 -22.03 -9.09
N GLY A 119 31.49 -21.71 -10.33
CA GLY A 119 30.97 -22.67 -11.30
C GLY A 119 29.49 -23.05 -11.16
N LYS A 120 28.76 -22.60 -10.13
CA LYS A 120 27.32 -22.89 -9.95
C LYS A 120 26.49 -21.61 -9.96
N ARG A 121 25.46 -21.58 -10.80
CA ARG A 121 24.46 -20.50 -10.84
C ARG A 121 23.13 -21.01 -10.29
N ALA A 122 22.43 -20.16 -9.55
CA ALA A 122 21.10 -20.41 -9.01
C ALA A 122 20.14 -19.32 -9.48
N PRO A 123 18.86 -19.64 -9.76
CA PRO A 123 17.86 -18.62 -10.04
C PRO A 123 17.64 -17.76 -8.80
N TYR A 124 17.56 -16.45 -9.01
CA TYR A 124 17.29 -15.44 -7.99
C TYR A 124 16.15 -14.58 -8.49
N SER A 125 15.06 -14.53 -7.72
CA SER A 125 13.87 -13.77 -8.09
C SER A 125 13.84 -12.43 -7.37
N VAL A 126 13.46 -11.38 -8.10
CA VAL A 126 13.17 -10.06 -7.56
C VAL A 126 11.76 -9.67 -7.98
N GLN A 127 11.00 -9.21 -7.00
CA GLN A 127 9.59 -8.86 -7.17
C GLN A 127 9.46 -7.34 -7.42
N PRO A 128 8.43 -6.91 -8.18
CA PRO A 128 8.11 -5.49 -8.24
C PRO A 128 7.75 -5.00 -6.83
N LEU A 129 8.37 -3.90 -6.42
CA LEU A 129 7.94 -3.16 -5.26
C LEU A 129 6.59 -2.57 -5.64
N LYS A 130 5.51 -3.10 -5.05
CA LYS A 130 4.20 -2.46 -5.09
C LYS A 130 4.38 -1.12 -4.40
N VAL A 131 4.68 -0.08 -5.16
CA VAL A 131 4.49 1.29 -4.72
C VAL A 131 3.05 1.28 -4.26
N GLN A 132 2.80 1.53 -2.98
CA GLN A 132 1.49 1.96 -2.54
C GLN A 132 1.27 3.33 -3.19
N THR A 133 1.05 3.36 -4.51
CA THR A 133 -0.10 4.11 -4.96
C THR A 133 -1.21 3.48 -4.13
N GLN A 134 -1.67 4.21 -3.13
CA GLN A 134 -3.02 3.98 -2.66
C GLN A 134 -3.85 4.04 -3.95
N GLU A 135 -4.09 2.90 -4.58
CA GLU A 135 -5.38 2.69 -5.23
C GLU A 135 -6.36 3.20 -4.17
N PRO A 136 -7.20 4.21 -4.47
CA PRO A 136 -8.19 4.68 -3.53
C PRO A 136 -8.80 3.41 -2.97
N GLN A 137 -8.58 3.16 -1.68
CA GLN A 137 -9.08 1.95 -1.06
C GLN A 137 -10.58 2.14 -1.23
N GLU A 138 -11.16 1.50 -2.26
CA GLU A 138 -12.54 1.71 -2.64
C GLU A 138 -13.31 1.55 -1.35
N ASP A 139 -13.84 2.67 -0.87
CA ASP A 139 -14.30 2.79 0.49
C ASP A 139 -15.54 1.91 0.53
N LYS A 140 -15.36 0.63 0.89
CA LYS A 140 -16.40 -0.40 0.76
C LYS A 140 -17.63 0.03 1.55
N ALA A 141 -17.42 0.81 2.62
CA ALA A 141 -18.45 1.49 3.38
C ALA A 141 -19.20 2.54 2.55
N ALA A 142 -18.50 3.40 1.77
CA ALA A 142 -19.15 4.34 0.87
C ALA A 142 -19.93 3.64 -0.25
N ILE A 143 -19.36 2.60 -0.89
CA ILE A 143 -20.06 1.83 -1.93
C ILE A 143 -21.29 1.11 -1.36
N ALA A 144 -21.19 0.57 -0.14
CA ALA A 144 -22.33 -0.02 0.55
C ALA A 144 -23.41 1.02 0.88
N ALA A 145 -23.02 2.19 1.36
CA ALA A 145 -23.92 3.31 1.65
C ALA A 145 -24.65 3.78 0.38
N ASP A 146 -23.95 3.96 -0.74
CA ASP A 146 -24.56 4.36 -2.02
C ASP A 146 -25.58 3.33 -2.53
N LYS A 147 -25.29 2.02 -2.40
CA LYS A 147 -26.26 0.96 -2.76
C LYS A 147 -27.52 1.01 -1.90
N ILE A 148 -27.37 1.32 -0.62
CA ILE A 148 -28.50 1.41 0.31
C ILE A 148 -29.34 2.66 0.00
N ILE A 149 -28.70 3.79 -0.26
CA ILE A 149 -29.36 5.04 -0.70
C ILE A 149 -30.14 4.80 -2.00
N ALA A 150 -29.56 4.09 -2.97
CA ALA A 150 -30.24 3.72 -4.21
C ALA A 150 -31.44 2.78 -3.97
N THR A 151 -31.37 1.91 -2.95
CA THR A 151 -32.49 1.03 -2.57
C THR A 151 -33.62 1.81 -1.90
N ILE A 152 -33.29 2.79 -1.06
CA ILE A 152 -34.25 3.73 -0.46
C ILE A 152 -34.99 4.50 -1.56
N ALA A 153 -34.26 5.06 -2.54
CA ALA A 153 -34.86 5.78 -3.66
C ALA A 153 -35.85 4.93 -4.49
N ARG A 154 -35.70 3.60 -4.48
CA ARG A 154 -36.58 2.66 -5.19
C ARG A 154 -37.72 2.10 -4.33
N ALA A 155 -37.80 2.46 -3.04
CA ALA A 155 -38.87 1.98 -2.17
C ALA A 155 -40.24 2.46 -2.67
N PRO A 156 -41.22 1.56 -2.89
CA PRO A 156 -42.50 1.91 -3.50
C PRO A 156 -43.53 2.46 -2.50
N ASP A 157 -43.42 2.12 -1.21
CA ASP A 157 -44.39 2.47 -0.18
C ASP A 157 -43.68 2.84 1.14
N VAL A 158 -44.30 3.69 1.96
CA VAL A 158 -43.75 4.12 3.26
C VAL A 158 -43.55 2.95 4.22
N GLU A 159 -44.48 1.97 4.24
CA GLU A 159 -44.37 0.79 5.10
C GLU A 159 -43.16 -0.10 4.74
N LYS A 160 -42.86 -0.25 3.45
CA LYS A 160 -41.70 -1.03 2.98
C LYS A 160 -40.40 -0.28 3.21
N LEU A 161 -40.43 1.05 3.12
CA LEU A 161 -39.30 1.90 3.45
C LEU A 161 -38.94 1.81 4.93
N ASP A 162 -39.92 1.96 5.83
CA ASP A 162 -39.73 1.87 7.28
C ASP A 162 -39.29 0.45 7.71
N ALA A 163 -39.84 -0.60 7.11
CA ALA A 163 -39.40 -1.98 7.37
C ALA A 163 -37.94 -2.23 6.92
N TYR A 164 -37.53 -1.64 5.78
CA TYR A 164 -36.17 -1.76 5.28
C TYR A 164 -35.16 -1.01 6.16
N VAL A 165 -35.51 0.20 6.61
CA VAL A 165 -34.70 0.99 7.55
C VAL A 165 -34.55 0.27 8.90
N ALA A 166 -35.65 -0.28 9.43
CA ALA A 166 -35.64 -1.07 10.66
C ALA A 166 -34.74 -2.31 10.56
N SER A 167 -34.67 -2.96 9.40
CA SER A 167 -33.78 -4.11 9.16
C SER A 167 -32.29 -3.77 9.12
N LYS A 168 -31.94 -2.47 9.09
CA LYS A 168 -30.56 -1.95 8.99
C LYS A 168 -30.16 -1.07 10.18
N SER A 169 -30.93 -1.10 11.27
CA SER A 169 -30.69 -0.28 12.47
C SER A 169 -29.28 -0.44 13.05
N ASP A 170 -28.79 -1.68 13.14
CA ASP A 170 -27.47 -1.97 13.72
C ASP A 170 -26.34 -1.40 12.84
N MET A 171 -26.48 -1.58 11.52
CA MET A 171 -25.53 -1.03 10.54
C MET A 171 -25.53 0.50 10.52
N LEU A 172 -26.69 1.13 10.76
CA LEU A 172 -26.80 2.59 10.86
C LEU A 172 -26.15 3.13 12.14
N ALA A 173 -26.32 2.43 13.26
CA ALA A 173 -25.66 2.77 14.51
C ALA A 173 -24.13 2.67 14.40
N ASP A 174 -23.64 1.62 13.73
CA ASP A 174 -22.21 1.47 13.43
C ASP A 174 -21.72 2.58 12.47
N LEU A 175 -22.49 2.88 11.42
CA LEU A 175 -22.16 3.93 10.45
C LEU A 175 -22.14 5.33 11.08
N ALA A 176 -23.04 5.62 12.03
CA ALA A 176 -23.07 6.89 12.76
C ALA A 176 -21.82 7.10 13.62
N ASN A 177 -21.28 6.03 14.21
CA ASN A 177 -20.08 6.08 15.04
C ASN A 177 -18.80 6.16 14.20
N ASP A 178 -18.71 5.35 13.15
CA ASP A 178 -17.47 5.23 12.37
C ASP A 178 -17.34 6.31 11.28
N ARG A 179 -18.46 6.72 10.66
CA ARG A 179 -18.49 7.61 9.48
C ARG A 179 -19.73 8.51 9.48
N PRO A 180 -19.76 9.57 10.30
CA PRO A 180 -20.90 10.48 10.41
C PRO A 180 -21.24 11.19 9.09
N ASP A 181 -20.27 11.36 8.20
CA ASP A 181 -20.42 11.93 6.86
C ASP A 181 -21.32 11.08 5.94
N LEU A 182 -21.24 9.75 6.05
CA LEU A 182 -22.08 8.82 5.28
C LEU A 182 -23.46 8.64 5.92
N HIS A 183 -23.53 8.67 7.26
CA HIS A 183 -24.80 8.63 7.99
C HIS A 183 -25.70 9.83 7.63
N ALA A 184 -25.15 11.05 7.59
CA ALA A 184 -25.91 12.24 7.23
C ALA A 184 -26.50 12.18 5.80
N LYS A 185 -25.77 11.58 4.85
CA LYS A 185 -26.27 11.36 3.47
C LYS A 185 -27.43 10.36 3.45
N TYR A 186 -27.33 9.29 4.24
CA TYR A 186 -28.39 8.30 4.37
C TYR A 186 -29.67 8.93 4.94
N GLU A 187 -29.56 9.70 6.03
CA GLU A 187 -30.71 10.37 6.65
C GLU A 187 -31.36 11.38 5.70
N THR A 188 -30.56 12.14 4.96
CA THR A 188 -31.06 13.10 3.98
C THR A 188 -31.84 12.39 2.87
N ALA A 189 -31.33 11.26 2.35
CA ALA A 189 -32.02 10.47 1.33
C ALA A 189 -33.31 9.82 1.85
N LEU A 190 -33.29 9.34 3.09
CA LEU A 190 -34.47 8.78 3.75
C LEU A 190 -35.57 9.84 3.93
N GLN A 191 -35.20 11.01 4.42
CA GLN A 191 -36.13 12.12 4.64
C GLN A 191 -36.73 12.61 3.31
N ALA A 192 -35.90 12.76 2.27
CA ALA A 192 -36.36 13.15 0.94
C ALA A 192 -37.36 12.13 0.38
N ARG A 193 -37.05 10.83 0.47
CA ARG A 193 -37.94 9.78 -0.04
C ARG A 193 -39.26 9.67 0.74
N ARG A 194 -39.20 9.84 2.06
CA ARG A 194 -40.39 9.85 2.92
C ARG A 194 -41.30 11.03 2.58
N LEU A 195 -40.71 12.19 2.28
CA LEU A 195 -41.45 13.38 1.87
C LEU A 195 -42.16 13.17 0.52
N GLU A 196 -41.44 12.65 -0.48
CA GLU A 196 -42.01 12.31 -1.80
C GLU A 196 -43.21 11.36 -1.69
N LEU A 197 -43.06 10.27 -0.93
CA LEU A 197 -44.12 9.28 -0.74
C LEU A 197 -45.29 9.80 0.12
N SER A 198 -45.09 10.85 0.91
CA SER A 198 -46.16 11.50 1.68
C SER A 198 -46.92 12.57 0.90
N SER A 199 -46.30 13.15 -0.15
CA SER A 199 -46.93 14.19 -0.98
C SER A 199 -47.85 13.64 -2.07
N ASP A 200 -47.78 12.35 -2.37
CA ASP A 200 -48.65 11.69 -3.36
C ASP A 200 -50.04 11.30 -2.80
N ASP A 201 -50.30 11.48 -1.49
CA ASP A 201 -51.55 11.04 -0.84
C ASP A 201 -52.57 12.17 -0.58
N ASP A 202 -52.28 13.44 -0.93
CA ASP A 202 -53.14 14.60 -0.67
C ASP A 202 -53.55 15.36 -1.95
N ALA A 203 -53.88 14.64 -3.01
CA ALA A 203 -54.60 15.20 -4.16
C ALA A 203 -55.87 14.40 -4.41
N ASP A 204 -56.89 14.62 -3.57
CA ASP A 204 -58.26 14.20 -3.85
C ASP A 204 -58.80 15.04 -5.04
N PRO A 205 -58.95 14.49 -6.25
CA PRO A 205 -59.28 15.28 -7.43
C PRO A 205 -60.78 15.60 -7.54
N PHE A 206 -61.61 15.29 -6.53
CA PHE A 206 -63.06 15.49 -6.56
C PHE A 206 -63.62 16.39 -5.45
N ALA A 207 -62.80 17.10 -4.69
CA ALA A 207 -63.28 17.98 -3.60
C ALA A 207 -64.01 19.27 -4.06
N ASP A 208 -64.15 19.55 -5.37
CA ASP A 208 -64.75 20.79 -5.90
C ASP A 208 -65.95 20.55 -6.84
N LEU A 209 -66.83 19.61 -6.51
CA LEU A 209 -68.17 19.53 -7.12
C LEU A 209 -69.22 19.54 -6.01
N GLY A 210 -69.32 20.67 -5.31
CA GLY A 210 -70.40 20.99 -4.37
C GLY A 210 -71.29 22.08 -4.96
N ASP A 211 -72.53 21.69 -5.23
CA ASP A 211 -73.62 22.38 -5.91
C ASP A 211 -73.80 23.88 -5.66
N GLY A 212 -74.14 24.58 -6.75
CA GLY A 212 -74.79 25.88 -6.70
C GLY A 212 -76.30 25.74 -6.55
N GLU A 213 -76.86 26.47 -5.58
CA GLU A 213 -78.24 26.94 -5.54
C GLU A 213 -78.27 28.45 -5.26
#